data_AF-A0A7C3PYH9-F1
#
_entry.id   AF-A0A7C3PYH9-F1
#
_cell.length_a   1.000
_cell.length_b   1.000
_cell.length_c   1.000
_cell.angle_alpha   90.00
_cell.angle_beta   90.00
_cell.angle_gamma   90.00
#
_symmetry.space_group_name_H-M   'P 1'
#
loop_
_entity.id
_entity.type
_entity.pdbx_description
1 polymer ?
#
loop_
_entity_poly.entity_id
_entity_poly.type
_entity_poly.pdbx_seq_one_letter_code
_entity_poly.pdbx_strand_id
1 'polypeptide(L)'
;MARKILAWTLIVLSSFFLLLSVMGIAAAWMYNEPLTREAISRLGQVDREFALAQSALESSRLELERALRIVDATEKVLEKLTEQSASAENILGGIQSALDDRLLPELKTTRERINSARVALENLQSVIEGIAGFLPSLDLGAPEKIVTDLIDSADSMDAEIANAEEIARQASTFVSDTSYLLGGDLTQTRESLQNFLAAIKEYEQKITDWRGQIADLIKHLPTWIDRASISLTIFLLWFGLSQFGLYLHGRAILLGENPLDLIRS
;
A
#
# COMPACT_ATOMS: atom_id res chain seq x y z
N MET A 1 23.49 -15.44 54.96
CA MET A 1 23.77 -14.23 54.13
C MET A 1 23.09 -14.29 52.77
N ALA A 2 23.14 -15.41 52.05
CA ALA A 2 22.49 -15.57 50.73
C ALA A 2 21.00 -15.13 50.68
N ARG A 3 20.19 -15.49 51.70
CA ARG A 3 18.76 -15.11 51.78
C ARG A 3 18.52 -13.60 51.77
N LYS A 4 19.38 -12.83 52.45
CA LYS A 4 19.27 -11.36 52.51
C LYS A 4 19.62 -10.72 51.16
N ILE A 5 20.65 -11.23 50.49
CA ILE A 5 21.07 -10.76 49.16
C ILE A 5 19.97 -11.02 48.14
N LEU A 6 19.43 -12.25 48.10
CA LEU A 6 18.34 -12.63 47.19
C LEU A 6 17.09 -11.76 47.40
N ALA A 7 16.70 -11.52 48.65
CA ALA A 7 15.54 -10.70 48.95
C ALA A 7 15.74 -9.23 48.53
N TRP A 8 16.94 -8.68 48.74
CA TRP A 8 17.28 -7.33 48.29
C TRP A 8 17.28 -7.20 46.76
N THR A 9 17.88 -8.16 46.05
CA THR A 9 17.87 -8.17 44.58
C THR A 9 16.44 -8.24 44.05
N LEU A 10 15.58 -9.03 44.68
CA LEU A 10 14.19 -9.19 44.26
C LEU A 10 13.36 -7.92 44.46
N ILE A 11 13.59 -7.20 45.57
CA ILE A 11 12.95 -5.91 45.85
C ILE A 11 13.36 -4.82 44.86
N VAL A 12 14.67 -4.68 44.60
CA VAL A 12 15.17 -3.66 43.66
C VAL A 12 14.67 -3.93 42.25
N LEU A 13 14.76 -5.19 41.81
CA LEU A 13 14.36 -5.58 40.47
C LEU A 13 12.85 -5.42 40.26
N SER A 14 12.03 -5.85 41.21
CA SER A 14 10.57 -5.67 41.15
C SER A 14 10.17 -4.18 41.16
N SER A 15 10.81 -3.35 41.97
CA SER A 15 10.55 -1.89 42.01
C SER A 15 10.90 -1.23 40.67
N PHE A 16 12.02 -1.61 40.07
CA PHE A 16 12.43 -1.12 38.75
C PHE A 16 11.42 -1.51 37.66
N PHE A 17 10.99 -2.78 37.62
CA PHE A 17 10.00 -3.24 36.65
C PHE A 17 8.61 -2.63 36.86
N LEU A 18 8.23 -2.30 38.10
CA LEU A 18 6.98 -1.60 38.39
C LEU A 18 7.02 -0.17 37.83
N LEU A 19 8.11 0.56 38.04
CA LEU A 19 8.29 1.88 37.44
C LEU A 19 8.24 1.82 35.91
N LEU A 20 8.91 0.83 35.32
CA LEU A 20 8.91 0.59 33.87
C LEU A 20 7.50 0.29 33.36
N SER A 21 6.69 -0.47 34.10
CA SER A 21 5.29 -0.73 33.78
C SER A 21 4.45 0.55 33.74
N VAL A 22 4.59 1.42 34.76
CA VAL A 22 3.84 2.69 34.82
C VAL A 22 4.26 3.61 33.67
N MET A 23 5.57 3.71 33.41
CA MET A 23 6.09 4.46 32.27
C MET A 23 5.59 3.89 30.95
N GLY A 24 5.52 2.56 30.80
CA GLY A 24 5.02 1.90 29.60
C GLY A 24 3.56 2.23 29.34
N ILE A 25 2.71 2.27 30.38
CA ILE A 25 1.31 2.69 30.25
C ILE A 25 1.25 4.15 29.78
N ALA A 26 1.98 5.05 30.44
CA ALA A 26 2.01 6.46 30.04
C ALA A 26 2.49 6.63 28.59
N ALA A 27 3.52 5.91 28.18
CA ALA A 27 4.03 5.90 26.81
C ALA A 27 2.99 5.36 25.82
N ALA A 28 2.30 4.26 26.12
CA ALA A 28 1.28 3.68 25.25
C ALA A 28 0.16 4.67 24.89
N TRP A 29 -0.24 5.52 25.83
CA TRP A 29 -1.25 6.56 25.60
C TRP A 29 -0.66 7.81 24.93
N MET A 30 0.55 8.21 25.32
CA MET A 30 1.23 9.38 24.73
C MET A 30 1.57 9.18 23.25
N TYR A 31 1.92 7.95 22.84
CA TYR A 31 2.27 7.62 21.46
C TYR A 31 1.07 7.17 20.61
N ASN A 32 -0.08 6.81 21.19
CA ASN A 32 -1.25 6.38 20.42
C ASN A 32 -1.71 7.45 19.43
N GLU A 33 -1.95 8.68 19.91
CA GLU A 33 -2.44 9.78 19.08
C GLU A 33 -1.47 10.18 17.95
N PRO A 34 -0.15 10.38 18.19
CA PRO A 34 0.78 10.70 17.10
C PRO A 34 0.95 9.54 16.11
N LEU A 35 0.97 8.28 16.56
CA LEU A 35 1.04 7.13 15.65
C LEU A 35 -0.18 7.03 14.75
N THR A 36 -1.38 7.22 15.32
CA THR A 36 -2.64 7.22 14.56
C THR A 36 -2.64 8.34 13.52
N ARG A 37 -2.23 9.55 13.89
CA ARG A 37 -2.14 10.68 12.96
C ARG A 37 -1.14 10.43 11.83
N GLU A 38 0.04 9.93 12.16
CA GLU A 38 1.09 9.62 11.18
C GLU A 38 0.62 8.53 10.20
N ALA A 39 0.02 7.45 10.70
CA ALA A 39 -0.51 6.37 9.86
C ALA A 39 -1.63 6.85 8.92
N ILE A 40 -2.58 7.65 9.43
CA ILE A 40 -3.63 8.27 8.61
C ILE A 40 -3.03 9.21 7.56
N SER A 41 -2.04 10.02 7.95
CA SER A 41 -1.36 10.95 7.04
C SER A 41 -0.70 10.21 5.87
N ARG A 42 0.01 9.10 6.16
CA ARG A 42 0.65 8.24 5.16
C ARG A 42 -0.38 7.58 4.25
N LEU A 43 -1.45 7.01 4.80
CA LEU A 43 -2.54 6.44 3.99
C LEU A 43 -3.22 7.48 3.12
N GLY A 44 -3.41 8.70 3.64
CA GLY A 44 -3.92 9.81 2.85
C GLY A 44 -2.96 10.23 1.73
N GLN A 45 -1.64 10.05 1.91
CA GLN A 45 -0.68 10.24 0.82
C GLN A 45 -0.82 9.15 -0.25
N VAL A 46 -0.96 7.88 0.16
CA VAL A 46 -1.21 6.76 -0.77
C VAL A 46 -2.49 6.99 -1.58
N ASP A 47 -3.60 7.37 -0.92
CA ASP A 47 -4.86 7.68 -1.62
C ASP A 47 -4.69 8.84 -2.63
N ARG A 48 -3.92 9.88 -2.28
CA ARG A 48 -3.61 10.97 -3.22
C ARG A 48 -2.82 10.49 -4.43
N GLU A 49 -1.80 9.65 -4.24
CA GLU A 49 -1.02 9.10 -5.35
C GLU A 49 -1.88 8.21 -6.25
N PHE A 50 -2.79 7.40 -5.67
CA PHE A 50 -3.74 6.60 -6.44
C PHE A 50 -4.79 7.45 -7.16
N ALA A 51 -5.30 8.51 -6.55
CA ALA A 51 -6.20 9.45 -7.24
C ALA A 51 -5.50 10.12 -8.44
N LEU A 52 -4.22 10.48 -8.26
CA LEU A 52 -3.38 11.04 -9.30
C LEU A 52 -3.09 10.01 -10.42
N ALA A 53 -2.84 8.74 -10.10
CA ALA A 53 -2.68 7.66 -11.06
C ALA A 53 -3.98 7.40 -11.85
N GLN A 54 -5.12 7.39 -11.15
CA GLN A 54 -6.45 7.25 -11.77
C GLN A 54 -6.72 8.36 -12.78
N SER A 55 -6.43 9.61 -12.44
CA SER A 55 -6.59 10.74 -13.37
C SER A 55 -5.68 10.65 -14.59
N ALA A 56 -4.47 10.10 -14.45
CA ALA A 56 -3.56 9.90 -15.57
C ALA A 56 -4.05 8.78 -16.50
N LEU A 57 -4.52 7.66 -15.94
CA LEU A 57 -5.13 6.58 -16.71
C LEU A 57 -6.39 7.03 -17.46
N GLU A 58 -7.22 7.88 -16.85
CA GLU A 58 -8.40 8.43 -17.50
C GLU A 58 -8.04 9.30 -18.71
N SER A 59 -6.98 10.12 -18.58
CA SER A 59 -6.43 10.90 -19.71
C SER A 59 -5.94 9.98 -20.83
N SER A 60 -5.14 8.97 -20.49
CA SER A 60 -4.61 7.97 -21.41
C SER A 60 -5.72 7.20 -22.14
N ARG A 61 -6.80 6.83 -21.42
CA ARG A 61 -7.99 6.19 -22.00
C ARG A 61 -8.64 7.09 -23.06
N LEU A 62 -8.84 8.37 -22.76
CA LEU A 62 -9.46 9.32 -23.69
C LEU A 62 -8.60 9.55 -24.95
N GLU A 63 -7.29 9.58 -24.81
CA GLU A 63 -6.36 9.70 -25.95
C GLU A 63 -6.33 8.40 -26.79
N LEU A 64 -6.37 7.22 -26.16
CA LEU A 64 -6.52 5.94 -26.88
C LEU A 64 -7.85 5.84 -27.63
N GLU A 65 -8.96 6.27 -27.02
CA GLU A 65 -10.26 6.35 -27.70
C GLU A 65 -10.23 7.33 -28.89
N ARG A 66 -9.44 8.40 -28.80
CA ARG A 66 -9.22 9.31 -29.93
C ARG A 66 -8.38 8.63 -31.01
N ALA A 67 -7.29 7.96 -30.66
CA ALA A 67 -6.44 7.24 -31.60
C ALA A 67 -7.23 6.14 -32.34
N LEU A 68 -8.04 5.35 -31.64
CA LEU A 68 -8.93 4.35 -32.23
C LEU A 68 -9.91 4.95 -33.24
N ARG A 69 -10.53 6.10 -32.91
CA ARG A 69 -11.41 6.80 -33.85
C ARG A 69 -10.68 7.29 -35.09
N ILE A 70 -9.43 7.71 -34.96
CA ILE A 70 -8.58 8.12 -36.09
C ILE A 70 -8.22 6.90 -36.95
N VAL A 71 -7.87 5.77 -36.35
CA VAL A 71 -7.63 4.50 -37.07
C VAL A 71 -8.88 4.07 -37.83
N ASP A 72 -10.05 4.04 -37.18
CA ASP A 72 -11.33 3.68 -37.81
C ASP A 72 -11.70 4.64 -38.97
N ALA A 73 -11.39 5.93 -38.84
CA ALA A 73 -11.60 6.90 -39.90
C ALA A 73 -10.63 6.67 -41.07
N THR A 74 -9.36 6.38 -40.78
CA THR A 74 -8.32 6.06 -41.77
C THR A 74 -8.66 4.80 -42.54
N GLU A 75 -9.11 3.74 -41.87
CA GLU A 75 -9.52 2.47 -42.50
C GLU A 75 -10.64 2.70 -43.53
N LYS A 76 -11.70 3.43 -43.15
CA LYS A 76 -12.81 3.80 -44.04
C LYS A 76 -12.39 4.72 -45.19
N VAL A 77 -11.40 5.56 -44.95
CA VAL A 77 -10.81 6.44 -45.96
C VAL A 77 -10.01 5.58 -46.94
N LEU A 78 -9.10 4.72 -46.46
CA LEU A 78 -8.30 3.80 -47.27
C LEU A 78 -9.16 2.88 -48.15
N GLU A 79 -10.25 2.30 -47.61
CA GLU A 79 -11.25 1.55 -48.37
C GLU A 79 -11.83 2.35 -49.55
N LYS A 80 -11.89 3.68 -49.43
CA LYS A 80 -12.38 4.60 -50.46
C LYS A 80 -11.25 5.23 -51.30
N LEU A 81 -10.00 5.17 -50.84
CA LEU A 81 -8.86 5.96 -51.32
C LEU A 81 -7.71 5.14 -51.90
N THR A 82 -7.98 3.95 -52.42
CA THR A 82 -7.09 3.24 -53.36
C THR A 82 -6.60 4.08 -54.58
N GLU A 83 -6.92 5.38 -54.66
CA GLU A 83 -6.47 6.35 -55.67
C GLU A 83 -5.69 7.59 -55.16
N GLN A 84 -5.54 7.88 -53.85
CA GLN A 84 -4.90 9.16 -53.39
C GLN A 84 -4.10 8.99 -52.08
N SER A 85 -2.81 8.67 -52.18
CA SER A 85 -1.92 8.28 -51.06
C SER A 85 -1.44 9.41 -50.14
N ALA A 86 -1.57 10.68 -50.54
CA ALA A 86 -0.92 11.79 -49.83
C ALA A 86 -1.58 12.19 -48.47
N SER A 87 -2.81 11.76 -48.18
CA SER A 87 -3.50 12.12 -46.92
C SER A 87 -3.22 11.17 -45.75
N ALA A 88 -2.64 9.98 -46.01
CA ALA A 88 -2.39 8.98 -44.96
C ALA A 88 -1.26 9.39 -44.01
N GLU A 89 -0.20 10.02 -44.53
CA GLU A 89 0.99 10.38 -43.76
C GLU A 89 0.70 11.36 -42.60
N ASN A 90 -0.10 12.39 -42.86
CA ASN A 90 -0.51 13.36 -41.83
C ASN A 90 -1.37 12.74 -40.72
N ILE A 91 -2.17 11.72 -41.04
CA ILE A 91 -3.05 11.07 -40.07
C ILE A 91 -2.25 10.11 -39.18
N LEU A 92 -1.33 9.36 -39.78
CA LEU A 92 -0.43 8.44 -39.09
C LEU A 92 0.50 9.19 -38.12
N GLY A 93 1.04 10.34 -38.54
CA GLY A 93 1.81 11.22 -37.66
C GLY A 93 1.02 11.67 -36.42
N GLY A 94 -0.30 11.85 -36.55
CA GLY A 94 -1.17 12.17 -35.42
C GLY A 94 -1.34 11.02 -34.42
N ILE A 95 -1.42 9.77 -34.89
CA ILE A 95 -1.47 8.58 -34.03
C ILE A 95 -0.13 8.39 -33.33
N GLN A 96 0.98 8.50 -34.07
CA GLN A 96 2.32 8.40 -33.51
C GLN A 96 2.53 9.43 -32.40
N SER A 97 2.19 10.71 -32.64
CA SER A 97 2.30 11.75 -31.61
C SER A 97 1.41 11.48 -30.40
N ALA A 98 0.21 10.93 -30.57
CA ALA A 98 -0.64 10.55 -29.44
C ALA A 98 -0.01 9.41 -28.60
N LEU A 99 0.61 8.43 -29.24
CA LEU A 99 1.28 7.31 -28.56
C LEU A 99 2.60 7.75 -27.89
N ASP A 100 3.48 8.40 -28.64
CA ASP A 100 4.84 8.74 -28.19
C ASP A 100 4.87 9.95 -27.26
N ASP A 101 4.10 11.01 -27.57
CA ASP A 101 4.23 12.29 -26.86
C ASP A 101 3.29 12.41 -25.65
N ARG A 102 2.24 11.57 -25.59
CA ARG A 102 1.23 11.64 -24.51
C ARG A 102 1.15 10.34 -23.75
N LEU A 103 0.84 9.26 -24.43
CA LEU A 103 0.49 8.00 -23.79
C LEU A 103 1.70 7.38 -23.06
N LEU A 104 2.82 7.19 -23.75
CA LEU A 104 4.04 6.63 -23.13
C LEU A 104 4.51 7.45 -21.91
N PRO A 105 4.59 8.79 -21.97
CA PRO A 105 4.88 9.61 -20.79
C PRO A 105 3.85 9.48 -19.66
N GLU A 106 2.55 9.41 -19.96
CA GLU A 106 1.50 9.27 -18.95
C GLU A 106 1.54 7.90 -18.26
N LEU A 107 1.79 6.81 -19.00
CA LEU A 107 1.97 5.47 -18.43
C LEU A 107 3.18 5.42 -17.52
N LYS A 108 4.30 5.97 -17.96
CA LYS A 108 5.51 6.08 -17.13
C LYS A 108 5.25 6.86 -15.85
N THR A 109 4.55 8.00 -15.95
CA THR A 109 4.16 8.80 -14.78
C THR A 109 3.25 8.02 -13.84
N THR A 110 2.31 7.26 -14.40
CA THR A 110 1.39 6.39 -13.63
C THR A 110 2.17 5.31 -12.88
N ARG A 111 3.13 4.66 -13.56
CA ARG A 111 4.03 3.68 -12.98
C ARG A 111 4.84 4.24 -11.81
N GLU A 112 5.43 5.43 -11.98
CA GLU A 112 6.17 6.14 -10.92
C GLU A 112 5.28 6.45 -9.70
N ARG A 113 4.01 6.80 -9.92
CA ARG A 113 3.03 7.05 -8.84
C ARG A 113 2.64 5.77 -8.11
N ILE A 114 2.41 4.68 -8.83
CA ILE A 114 2.11 3.36 -8.25
C ILE A 114 3.29 2.87 -7.42
N ASN A 115 4.52 2.99 -7.92
CA ASN A 115 5.71 2.64 -7.15
C ASN A 115 5.84 3.50 -5.88
N SER A 116 5.51 4.79 -5.96
CA SER A 116 5.52 5.67 -4.77
C SER A 116 4.47 5.24 -3.73
N ALA A 117 3.27 4.87 -4.19
CA ALA A 117 2.21 4.32 -3.34
C ALA A 117 2.63 3.00 -2.69
N ARG A 118 3.25 2.09 -3.45
CA ARG A 118 3.83 0.82 -2.98
C ARG A 118 4.84 1.04 -1.87
N VAL A 119 5.83 1.92 -2.07
CA VAL A 119 6.84 2.23 -1.04
C VAL A 119 6.19 2.77 0.24
N ALA A 120 5.14 3.59 0.14
CA ALA A 120 4.41 4.06 1.31
C ALA A 120 3.62 2.95 2.02
N LEU A 121 3.05 1.99 1.27
CA LEU A 121 2.41 0.79 1.82
C LEU A 121 3.42 -0.15 2.49
N GLU A 122 4.59 -0.40 1.91
CA GLU A 122 5.67 -1.18 2.52
C GLU A 122 6.13 -0.57 3.85
N ASN A 123 6.27 0.75 3.89
CA ASN A 123 6.59 1.46 5.12
C ASN A 123 5.50 1.31 6.18
N LEU A 124 4.21 1.29 5.78
CA LEU A 124 3.10 1.05 6.69
C LEU A 124 3.09 -0.40 7.19
N GLN A 125 3.36 -1.37 6.32
CA GLN A 125 3.49 -2.78 6.68
C GLN A 125 4.53 -2.98 7.77
N SER A 126 5.72 -2.39 7.61
CA SER A 126 6.80 -2.47 8.61
C SER A 126 6.36 -1.92 9.98
N VAL A 127 5.53 -0.86 10.01
CA VAL A 127 4.96 -0.33 11.26
C VAL A 127 3.96 -1.31 11.88
N ILE A 128 3.07 -1.90 11.07
CA ILE A 128 2.06 -2.87 11.53
C ILE A 128 2.74 -4.13 12.08
N GLU A 129 3.72 -4.68 11.35
CA GLU A 129 4.51 -5.84 11.79
C GLU A 129 5.25 -5.57 13.10
N GLY A 130 5.81 -4.36 13.26
CA GLY A 130 6.46 -3.94 14.51
C GLY A 130 5.50 -3.94 15.71
N ILE A 131 4.23 -3.57 15.50
CA ILE A 131 3.20 -3.60 16.55
C ILE A 131 2.76 -5.05 16.82
N ALA A 132 2.54 -5.85 15.77
CA ALA A 132 2.14 -7.25 15.86
C ALA A 132 3.18 -8.10 16.62
N GLY A 133 4.47 -7.89 16.34
CA GLY A 133 5.57 -8.58 17.02
C GLY A 133 5.65 -8.30 18.53
N PHE A 134 5.14 -7.15 18.98
CA PHE A 134 5.12 -6.80 20.39
C PHE A 134 3.91 -7.39 21.14
N LEU A 135 2.78 -7.61 20.45
CA LEU A 135 1.54 -8.11 21.03
C LEU A 135 1.03 -9.35 20.26
N PRO A 136 1.59 -10.55 20.50
CA PRO A 136 1.23 -11.76 19.76
C PRO A 136 -0.23 -12.21 19.94
N SER A 137 -0.95 -11.65 20.93
CA SER A 137 -2.37 -11.93 21.17
C SER A 137 -3.33 -10.96 20.46
N LEU A 138 -2.82 -9.92 19.79
CA LEU A 138 -3.63 -8.95 19.08
C LEU A 138 -3.82 -9.40 17.63
N ASP A 139 -5.07 -9.68 17.24
CA ASP A 139 -5.40 -10.02 15.85
C ASP A 139 -5.32 -8.77 14.96
N LEU A 140 -4.14 -8.56 14.39
CA LEU A 140 -3.85 -7.57 13.34
C LEU A 140 -3.88 -8.20 11.94
N GLY A 141 -4.41 -9.42 11.78
CA GLY A 141 -4.38 -10.13 10.50
C GLY A 141 -5.16 -9.42 9.39
N ALA A 142 -6.21 -8.68 9.73
CA ALA A 142 -6.98 -7.88 8.77
C ALA A 142 -6.17 -6.69 8.17
N PRO A 143 -5.58 -5.78 8.97
CA PRO A 143 -4.73 -4.70 8.44
C PRO A 143 -3.56 -5.22 7.60
N GLU A 144 -2.86 -6.22 8.13
CA GLU A 144 -1.66 -6.78 7.51
C GLU A 144 -1.98 -7.35 6.13
N LYS A 145 -3.01 -8.21 6.06
CA LYS A 145 -3.44 -8.80 4.81
C LYS A 145 -3.87 -7.75 3.78
N ILE A 146 -4.63 -6.72 4.19
CA ILE A 146 -5.05 -5.65 3.27
C ILE A 146 -3.82 -4.92 2.69
N VAL A 147 -2.82 -4.61 3.53
CA VAL A 147 -1.60 -3.92 3.07
C VAL A 147 -0.77 -4.83 2.16
N THR A 148 -0.61 -6.11 2.50
CA THR A 148 0.10 -7.08 1.64
C THR A 148 -0.62 -7.27 0.30
N ASP A 149 -1.93 -7.48 0.31
CA ASP A 149 -2.75 -7.62 -0.90
C ASP A 149 -2.60 -6.36 -1.79
N LEU A 150 -2.55 -5.16 -1.20
CA LEU A 150 -2.32 -3.91 -1.93
C LEU A 150 -0.90 -3.81 -2.53
N ILE A 151 0.13 -4.25 -1.81
CA ILE A 151 1.52 -4.27 -2.31
C ILE A 151 1.65 -5.24 -3.49
N ASP A 152 1.17 -6.48 -3.32
CA ASP A 152 1.19 -7.50 -4.38
C ASP A 152 0.43 -7.03 -5.62
N SER A 153 -0.70 -6.35 -5.40
CA SER A 153 -1.50 -5.80 -6.49
C SER A 153 -0.79 -4.62 -7.19
N ALA A 154 -0.06 -3.77 -6.45
CA ALA A 154 0.77 -2.71 -7.04
C ALA A 154 1.93 -3.30 -7.87
N ASP A 155 2.54 -4.40 -7.42
CA ASP A 155 3.59 -5.11 -8.17
C ASP A 155 3.06 -5.73 -9.46
N SER A 156 1.88 -6.37 -9.41
CA SER A 156 1.19 -6.85 -10.61
C SER A 156 0.98 -5.71 -11.60
N MET A 157 0.52 -4.55 -11.11
CA MET A 157 0.19 -3.39 -11.95
C MET A 157 1.43 -2.74 -12.58
N ASP A 158 2.58 -2.75 -11.90
CA ASP A 158 3.85 -2.30 -12.49
C ASP A 158 4.24 -3.13 -13.71
N ALA A 159 4.18 -4.46 -13.60
CA ALA A 159 4.48 -5.39 -14.69
C ALA A 159 3.49 -5.25 -15.85
N GLU A 160 2.23 -5.06 -15.51
CA GLU A 160 1.12 -4.85 -16.42
C GLU A 160 1.23 -3.52 -17.21
N ILE A 161 1.58 -2.41 -16.55
CA ILE A 161 1.86 -1.13 -17.21
C ILE A 161 3.11 -1.22 -18.09
N ALA A 162 4.14 -1.95 -17.66
CA ALA A 162 5.32 -2.17 -18.48
C ALA A 162 4.99 -2.94 -19.77
N ASN A 163 4.07 -3.91 -19.72
CA ASN A 163 3.59 -4.61 -20.91
C ASN A 163 2.79 -3.66 -21.84
N ALA A 164 1.95 -2.82 -21.26
CA ALA A 164 1.23 -1.77 -21.99
C ALA A 164 2.17 -0.77 -22.70
N GLU A 165 3.25 -0.33 -22.04
CA GLU A 165 4.29 0.50 -22.64
C GLU A 165 4.95 -0.17 -23.85
N GLU A 166 5.21 -1.47 -23.76
CA GLU A 166 5.79 -2.26 -24.85
C GLU A 166 4.84 -2.38 -26.05
N ILE A 167 3.55 -2.66 -25.80
CA ILE A 167 2.51 -2.68 -26.84
C ILE A 167 2.39 -1.31 -27.51
N ALA A 168 2.38 -0.22 -26.73
CA ALA A 168 2.31 1.14 -27.26
C ALA A 168 3.54 1.50 -28.12
N ARG A 169 4.74 1.06 -27.72
CA ARG A 169 5.97 1.20 -28.54
C ARG A 169 5.90 0.41 -29.83
N GLN A 170 5.42 -0.83 -29.80
CA GLN A 170 5.26 -1.64 -31.00
C GLN A 170 4.25 -1.00 -31.96
N ALA A 171 3.12 -0.51 -31.44
CA ALA A 171 2.11 0.20 -32.22
C ALA A 171 2.70 1.49 -32.85
N SER A 172 3.47 2.28 -32.08
CA SER A 172 4.16 3.47 -32.59
C SER A 172 5.15 3.14 -33.71
N THR A 173 5.97 2.10 -33.52
CA THR A 173 6.95 1.65 -34.53
C THR A 173 6.25 1.20 -35.81
N PHE A 174 5.14 0.46 -35.70
CA PHE A 174 4.35 0.02 -36.84
C PHE A 174 3.69 1.18 -37.59
N VAL A 175 3.18 2.18 -36.86
CA VAL A 175 2.63 3.42 -37.43
C VAL A 175 3.70 4.25 -38.15
N SER A 176 4.94 4.22 -37.65
CA SER A 176 6.08 4.92 -38.26
C SER A 176 6.56 4.25 -39.56
N ASP A 177 6.34 2.94 -39.72
CA ASP A 177 6.76 2.20 -40.91
C ASP A 177 5.72 2.32 -42.03
N THR A 178 5.72 3.47 -42.71
CA THR A 178 4.84 3.81 -43.84
C THR A 178 4.80 2.75 -44.96
N SER A 179 5.87 1.98 -45.13
CA SER A 179 5.96 0.86 -46.09
C SER A 179 5.04 -0.32 -45.74
N TYR A 180 4.80 -0.58 -44.45
CA TYR A 180 3.86 -1.60 -43.98
C TYR A 180 2.41 -1.13 -44.09
N LEU A 181 2.14 0.17 -44.02
CA LEU A 181 0.78 0.73 -43.99
C LEU A 181 0.18 1.00 -45.37
N LEU A 182 1.03 1.25 -46.37
CA LEU A 182 0.60 1.36 -47.77
C LEU A 182 0.29 -0.01 -48.42
N GLY A 183 0.67 -1.11 -47.76
CA GLY A 183 0.38 -2.48 -48.20
C GLY A 183 -0.29 -3.37 -47.15
N GLY A 184 -0.56 -2.87 -45.94
CA GLY A 184 -0.92 -3.68 -44.78
C GLY A 184 -2.22 -3.25 -44.10
N ASP A 185 -2.83 -4.25 -43.46
CA ASP A 185 -4.11 -4.18 -42.78
C ASP A 185 -4.01 -3.44 -41.44
N LEU A 186 -4.80 -2.37 -41.26
CA LEU A 186 -4.89 -1.60 -40.01
C LEU A 186 -5.56 -2.38 -38.87
N THR A 187 -6.14 -3.55 -39.15
CA THR A 187 -6.78 -4.43 -38.16
C THR A 187 -5.86 -4.73 -36.98
N GLN A 188 -4.57 -4.98 -37.23
CA GLN A 188 -3.63 -5.28 -36.14
C GLN A 188 -3.39 -4.07 -35.22
N THR A 189 -3.24 -2.86 -35.77
CA THR A 189 -3.12 -1.63 -34.96
C THR A 189 -4.39 -1.39 -34.14
N ARG A 190 -5.55 -1.61 -34.76
CA ARG A 190 -6.85 -1.48 -34.09
C ARG A 190 -7.00 -2.46 -32.93
N GLU A 191 -6.66 -3.73 -33.14
CA GLU A 191 -6.71 -4.77 -32.12
C GLU A 191 -5.77 -4.44 -30.95
N SER A 192 -4.54 -4.01 -31.23
CA SER A 192 -3.58 -3.58 -30.20
C SER A 192 -4.10 -2.41 -29.36
N LEU A 193 -4.68 -1.38 -30.00
CA LEU A 193 -5.27 -0.24 -29.29
C LEU A 193 -6.51 -0.63 -28.48
N GLN A 194 -7.34 -1.56 -28.96
CA GLN A 194 -8.51 -2.06 -28.21
C GLN A 194 -8.10 -2.89 -26.99
N ASN A 195 -7.15 -3.81 -27.17
CA ASN A 195 -6.58 -4.61 -26.09
C ASN A 195 -5.97 -3.68 -25.02
N PHE A 196 -5.27 -2.65 -25.45
CA PHE A 196 -4.69 -1.71 -24.52
C PHE A 196 -5.75 -0.88 -23.78
N LEU A 197 -6.79 -0.39 -24.47
CA LEU A 197 -7.91 0.29 -23.83
C LEU A 197 -8.63 -0.59 -22.81
N ALA A 198 -8.77 -1.89 -23.08
CA ALA A 198 -9.31 -2.85 -22.12
C ALA A 198 -8.43 -2.95 -20.87
N ALA A 199 -7.11 -3.04 -21.04
CA ALA A 199 -6.17 -3.05 -19.92
C ALA A 199 -6.25 -1.77 -19.07
N ILE A 200 -6.30 -0.57 -19.69
CA ILE A 200 -6.46 0.68 -18.94
C ILE A 200 -7.74 0.69 -18.09
N LYS A 201 -8.86 0.22 -18.62
CA LYS A 201 -10.12 0.14 -17.86
C LYS A 201 -10.02 -0.82 -16.67
N GLU A 202 -9.32 -1.93 -16.85
CA GLU A 202 -9.04 -2.86 -15.76
C GLU A 202 -8.20 -2.17 -14.66
N TYR A 203 -7.20 -1.37 -15.03
CA TYR A 203 -6.40 -0.60 -14.07
C TYR A 203 -7.20 0.47 -13.33
N GLU A 204 -8.05 1.22 -14.03
CA GLU A 204 -8.92 2.22 -13.39
C GLU A 204 -9.81 1.57 -12.32
N GLN A 205 -10.33 0.36 -12.60
CA GLN A 205 -11.12 -0.39 -11.65
C GLN A 205 -10.29 -0.87 -10.45
N LYS A 206 -9.11 -1.48 -10.70
CA LYS A 206 -8.19 -1.92 -9.63
C LYS A 206 -7.81 -0.77 -8.69
N ILE A 207 -7.45 0.40 -9.24
CA ILE A 207 -7.15 1.59 -8.44
C ILE A 207 -8.37 2.04 -7.63
N THR A 208 -9.57 2.02 -8.21
CA THR A 208 -10.80 2.40 -7.51
C THR A 208 -11.05 1.47 -6.31
N ASP A 209 -10.88 0.16 -6.50
CA ASP A 209 -11.05 -0.83 -5.43
C ASP A 209 -10.01 -0.64 -4.32
N TRP A 210 -8.74 -0.37 -4.67
CA TRP A 210 -7.68 -0.10 -3.69
C TRP A 210 -7.92 1.16 -2.88
N ARG A 211 -8.41 2.24 -3.52
CA ARG A 211 -8.80 3.45 -2.81
C ARG A 211 -9.95 3.18 -1.85
N GLY A 212 -10.88 2.29 -2.20
CA GLY A 212 -11.89 1.77 -1.29
C GLY A 212 -11.28 1.06 -0.07
N GLN A 213 -10.32 0.16 -0.30
CA GLN A 213 -9.61 -0.54 0.79
C GLN A 213 -8.83 0.42 1.69
N ILE A 214 -8.16 1.43 1.13
CA ILE A 214 -7.46 2.47 1.90
C ILE A 214 -8.44 3.31 2.72
N ALA A 215 -9.58 3.70 2.15
CA ALA A 215 -10.60 4.43 2.87
C ALA A 215 -11.13 3.63 4.07
N ASP A 216 -11.36 2.32 3.87
CA ASP A 216 -11.72 1.41 4.95
C ASP A 216 -10.61 1.27 6.00
N LEU A 217 -9.34 1.21 5.58
CA LEU A 217 -8.20 1.16 6.49
C LEU A 217 -8.12 2.45 7.33
N ILE A 218 -8.22 3.63 6.71
CA ILE A 218 -8.23 4.93 7.39
C ILE A 218 -9.35 4.99 8.43
N LYS A 219 -10.52 4.45 8.09
CA LYS A 219 -11.69 4.45 8.98
C LYS A 219 -11.51 3.54 10.20
N HIS A 220 -10.88 2.38 10.04
CA HIS A 220 -10.77 1.38 11.12
C HIS A 220 -9.45 1.45 11.90
N LEU A 221 -8.40 2.04 11.32
CA LEU A 221 -7.07 2.12 11.93
C LEU A 221 -7.06 2.78 13.32
N PRO A 222 -7.77 3.88 13.60
CA PRO A 222 -7.85 4.42 14.97
C PRO A 222 -8.38 3.40 15.98
N THR A 223 -9.41 2.63 15.59
CA THR A 223 -10.00 1.62 16.46
C THR A 223 -9.02 0.47 16.74
N TRP A 224 -8.20 0.10 15.76
CA TRP A 224 -7.18 -0.93 15.95
C TRP A 224 -6.04 -0.46 16.85
N ILE A 225 -5.55 0.75 16.67
CA ILE A 225 -4.51 1.31 17.54
C ILE A 225 -5.03 1.49 18.96
N ASP A 226 -6.26 1.98 19.13
CA ASP A 226 -6.89 2.09 20.45
C ASP A 226 -7.00 0.72 21.14
N ARG A 227 -7.44 -0.32 20.42
CA ARG A 227 -7.49 -1.69 20.95
C ARG A 227 -6.11 -2.22 21.31
N ALA A 228 -5.07 -1.91 20.52
CA ALA A 228 -3.69 -2.26 20.82
C ALA A 228 -3.22 -1.58 22.12
N SER A 229 -3.46 -0.27 22.26
CA SER A 229 -3.09 0.51 23.46
C SER A 229 -3.83 0.04 24.71
N ILE A 230 -5.12 -0.29 24.60
CA ILE A 230 -5.90 -0.87 25.71
C ILE A 230 -5.34 -2.24 26.11
N SER A 231 -5.09 -3.12 25.13
CA SER A 231 -4.55 -4.46 25.39
C SER A 231 -3.17 -4.40 26.05
N LEU A 232 -2.31 -3.50 25.57
CA LEU A 232 -1.01 -3.22 26.16
C LEU A 232 -1.13 -2.69 27.60
N THR A 233 -2.08 -1.78 27.84
CA THR A 233 -2.32 -1.24 29.18
C THR A 233 -2.73 -2.36 30.15
N ILE A 234 -3.64 -3.24 29.74
CA ILE A 234 -4.07 -4.40 30.54
C ILE A 234 -2.88 -5.33 30.82
N PHE A 235 -2.07 -5.61 29.81
CA PHE A 235 -0.87 -6.44 29.95
C PHE A 235 0.14 -5.83 30.93
N LEU A 236 0.43 -4.53 30.81
CA LEU A 236 1.34 -3.83 31.71
C LEU A 236 0.79 -3.77 33.13
N LEU A 237 -0.52 -3.52 33.32
CA LEU A 237 -1.15 -3.58 34.64
C LEU A 237 -1.01 -4.97 35.28
N TRP A 238 -1.29 -6.03 34.52
CA TRP A 238 -1.09 -7.41 34.97
C TRP A 238 0.37 -7.68 35.35
N PHE A 239 1.30 -7.27 34.49
CA PHE A 239 2.73 -7.39 34.73
C PHE A 239 3.16 -6.64 35.99
N GLY A 240 2.74 -5.38 36.16
CA GLY A 240 3.01 -4.56 37.33
C GLY A 240 2.45 -5.17 38.62
N LEU A 241 1.24 -5.73 38.60
CA LEU A 241 0.66 -6.47 39.73
C LEU A 241 1.49 -7.71 40.08
N SER A 242 1.98 -8.45 39.08
CA SER A 242 2.89 -9.58 39.30
C SER A 242 4.20 -9.13 39.96
N GLN A 243 4.76 -7.98 39.56
CA GLN A 243 5.97 -7.42 40.19
C GLN A 243 5.70 -6.97 41.63
N PHE A 244 4.52 -6.42 41.90
CA PHE A 244 4.12 -6.05 43.26
C PHE A 244 4.01 -7.29 44.18
N GLY A 245 3.48 -8.41 43.68
CA GLY A 245 3.49 -9.68 44.40
C GLY A 245 4.90 -10.18 44.74
N LEU A 246 5.84 -10.07 43.80
CA LEU A 246 7.25 -10.38 44.03
C LEU A 246 7.88 -9.45 45.08
N TYR A 247 7.61 -8.15 44.99
CA TYR A 247 8.08 -7.17 45.97
C TYR A 247 7.65 -7.53 47.40
N LEU A 248 6.38 -7.91 47.59
CA LEU A 248 5.86 -8.35 48.89
C LEU A 248 6.54 -9.63 49.39
N HIS A 249 6.76 -10.62 48.52
CA HIS A 249 7.51 -11.84 48.87
C HIS A 249 8.94 -11.54 49.29
N GLY A 250 9.63 -10.64 48.58
CA GLY A 250 10.97 -10.19 48.95
C GLY A 250 10.99 -9.56 50.35
N ARG A 251 9.98 -8.74 50.69
CA ARG A 251 9.85 -8.14 52.03
C ARG A 251 9.56 -9.17 53.12
N ALA A 252 8.65 -10.13 52.88
CA ALA A 252 8.34 -11.18 53.85
C ALA A 252 9.58 -12.02 54.21
N ILE A 253 10.40 -12.38 53.21
CA ILE A 253 11.65 -13.13 53.41
C ILE A 253 12.68 -12.35 54.25
N LEU A 254 12.71 -11.01 54.12
CA LEU A 254 13.56 -10.14 54.95
C LEU A 254 13.09 -10.08 56.41
N LEU A 255 11.78 -10.04 56.62
CA LEU A 255 11.17 -10.03 57.96
C LEU A 255 11.25 -11.40 58.66
N GLY A 256 11.48 -12.47 57.90
CA GLY A 256 11.62 -13.83 58.43
C GLY A 256 10.30 -14.55 58.65
N GLU A 257 9.21 -14.01 58.12
CA GLU A 257 7.90 -14.69 58.07
C GLU A 257 7.94 -15.81 57.03
N ASN A 258 7.37 -16.96 57.35
CA ASN A 258 7.22 -18.05 56.39
C ASN A 258 6.12 -17.66 55.39
N PRO A 259 6.43 -17.46 54.09
CA PRO A 259 5.44 -17.01 53.11
C PRO A 259 4.31 -18.02 52.86
N LEU A 260 4.44 -19.25 53.37
CA LEU A 260 3.45 -20.33 53.26
C LEU A 260 2.34 -20.27 54.33
N ASP A 261 2.50 -19.49 55.39
CA ASP A 261 1.47 -19.39 56.44
C ASP A 261 0.24 -18.57 55.99
N LEU A 262 0.40 -17.68 54.99
CA LEU A 262 -0.68 -16.88 54.39
C LEU A 262 -1.56 -17.64 53.38
N ILE A 263 -1.12 -18.78 52.87
CA ILE A 263 -1.89 -19.61 51.90
C ILE A 263 -2.67 -20.72 52.65
N ARG A 264 -2.40 -20.92 53.95
CA ARG A 264 -3.00 -21.98 54.78
C ARG A 264 -4.24 -21.56 55.57
N SER A 265 -4.69 -20.31 55.46
CA SER A 265 -5.95 -19.80 56.03
C SER A 265 -6.97 -19.53 54.95
#